data_AF-A0A7W6BJ07-F1
#
_entry.id   AF-A0A7W6BJ07-F1
#
_cell.length_a   1.000
_cell.length_b   1.000
_cell.length_c   1.000
_cell.angle_alpha   90.00
_cell.angle_beta   90.00
_cell.angle_gamma   90.00
#
_symmetry.space_group_name_H-M   'P 1'
#
loop_
_entity.id
_entity.type
_entity.pdbx_description
1 polymer ?
#
loop_
_entity_poly.entity_id
_entity_poly.type
_entity_poly.pdbx_seq_one_letter_code
_entity_poly.pdbx_strand_id
1 'polypeptide(L)'
;MTHQSPKTGESRLERGKRALAEIDGVAGHNVIAALADIAPDFANYVFEFSFGDIYSRPGLDLRAREIATIAALTAMGTATPQLKVHIEAGLNVGLTKDEITEIMMQMAVYAGFPAALNGLFAAKEVFAARFPTPGEQEQSIEHPFSR
;
A
#
# COMPACT_ATOMS: atom_id res chain seq x y z
N MET A 1 -5.05 -16.74 1.26
CA MET A 1 -6.44 -16.40 0.87
C MET A 1 -6.71 -16.94 -0.53
N THR A 2 -7.92 -17.42 -0.80
CA THR A 2 -8.31 -18.04 -2.08
C THR A 2 -8.52 -16.99 -3.17
N HIS A 3 -7.71 -17.04 -4.24
CA HIS A 3 -7.90 -16.22 -5.44
C HIS A 3 -9.26 -16.51 -6.07
N GLN A 4 -10.17 -15.52 -6.11
CA GLN A 4 -11.44 -15.67 -6.82
C GLN A 4 -11.24 -15.43 -8.32
N SER A 5 -11.54 -16.45 -9.13
CA SER A 5 -11.55 -16.34 -10.59
C SER A 5 -12.55 -15.27 -11.06
N PRO A 6 -12.32 -14.64 -12.22
CA PRO A 6 -13.24 -13.66 -12.79
C PRO A 6 -14.66 -14.24 -12.92
N LYS A 7 -15.68 -13.45 -12.57
CA LYS A 7 -17.08 -13.84 -12.79
C LYS A 7 -17.45 -13.67 -14.27
N THR A 8 -18.32 -14.53 -14.79
CA THR A 8 -18.79 -14.43 -16.18
C THR A 8 -19.46 -13.07 -16.42
N GLY A 9 -18.98 -12.30 -17.41
CA GLY A 9 -19.47 -10.96 -17.72
C GLY A 9 -18.93 -9.82 -16.83
N GLU A 10 -18.03 -10.12 -15.89
CA GLU A 10 -17.38 -9.10 -15.04
C GLU A 10 -16.45 -8.20 -15.87
N SER A 11 -16.67 -6.88 -15.82
CA SER A 11 -15.79 -5.92 -16.47
C SER A 11 -14.44 -5.81 -15.75
N ARG A 12 -13.42 -5.29 -16.45
CA ARG A 12 -12.09 -5.03 -15.87
C ARG A 12 -12.19 -4.10 -14.65
N LEU A 13 -13.03 -3.07 -14.75
CA LEU A 13 -13.27 -2.11 -13.68
C LEU A 13 -13.91 -2.77 -12.45
N GLU A 14 -14.94 -3.60 -12.63
CA GLU A 14 -15.61 -4.27 -11.51
C GLU A 14 -14.70 -5.29 -10.83
N ARG A 15 -13.92 -6.04 -11.62
CA ARG A 15 -12.89 -6.93 -11.08
C ARG A 15 -11.82 -6.17 -10.30
N GLY A 16 -11.39 -5.01 -10.82
CA GLY A 16 -10.41 -4.14 -10.18
C GLY A 16 -10.88 -3.57 -8.85
N LYS A 17 -12.10 -3.04 -8.80
CA LYS A 17 -12.72 -2.56 -7.55
C LYS A 17 -12.83 -3.68 -6.50
N ARG A 18 -13.22 -4.88 -6.92
CA ARG A 18 -13.29 -6.04 -6.02
C ARG A 18 -11.92 -6.44 -5.48
N ALA A 19 -10.92 -6.58 -6.35
CA ALA A 19 -9.55 -6.93 -5.92
C ALA A 19 -8.96 -5.89 -4.96
N LEU A 20 -9.21 -4.61 -5.22
CA LEU A 20 -8.76 -3.55 -4.33
C LEU A 20 -9.48 -3.56 -2.98
N ALA A 21 -10.79 -3.86 -2.94
CA ALA A 21 -11.52 -4.00 -1.70
C ALA A 21 -10.98 -5.14 -0.81
N GLU A 22 -10.34 -6.17 -1.39
CA GLU A 22 -9.66 -7.24 -0.66
C GLU A 22 -8.31 -6.79 -0.06
N ILE A 23 -7.69 -5.74 -0.61
CA ILE A 23 -6.37 -5.23 -0.20
C ILE A 23 -6.54 -4.06 0.79
N ASP A 24 -7.28 -3.03 0.38
CA ASP A 24 -7.58 -1.86 1.17
C ASP A 24 -8.75 -1.11 0.56
N GLY A 25 -9.93 -1.28 1.17
CA GLY A 25 -11.11 -0.54 0.76
C GLY A 25 -10.95 0.97 0.87
N VAL A 26 -10.19 1.51 1.84
CA VAL A 26 -10.07 2.96 2.08
C VAL A 26 -9.04 3.59 1.14
N ALA A 27 -7.85 2.98 0.98
CA ALA A 27 -6.82 3.50 0.10
C ALA A 27 -7.29 3.59 -1.37
N GLY A 28 -8.13 2.65 -1.80
CA GLY A 28 -8.72 2.69 -3.13
C GLY A 28 -9.62 3.89 -3.41
N HIS A 29 -10.47 4.27 -2.45
CA HIS A 29 -11.30 5.47 -2.57
C HIS A 29 -10.45 6.74 -2.58
N ASN A 30 -9.34 6.76 -1.83
CA ASN A 30 -8.44 7.91 -1.77
C ASN A 30 -7.75 8.18 -3.10
N VAL A 31 -7.39 7.16 -3.88
CA VAL A 31 -6.79 7.35 -5.23
C VAL A 31 -7.78 7.98 -6.20
N ILE A 32 -9.06 7.58 -6.18
CA ILE A 32 -10.11 8.20 -7.01
C ILE A 32 -10.25 9.66 -6.64
N ALA A 33 -10.41 9.94 -5.35
CA ALA A 33 -10.60 11.29 -4.84
C ALA A 33 -9.41 12.20 -5.19
N ALA A 34 -8.18 11.71 -5.05
CA ALA A 34 -6.96 12.47 -5.29
C ALA A 34 -6.70 12.78 -6.78
N LEU A 35 -7.36 12.08 -7.70
CA LEU A 35 -7.22 12.30 -9.15
C LEU A 35 -8.44 12.96 -9.79
N ALA A 36 -9.53 13.16 -9.05
CA ALA A 36 -10.82 13.57 -9.58
C ALA A 36 -10.79 14.95 -10.27
N ASP A 37 -9.97 15.87 -9.78
CA ASP A 37 -9.85 17.25 -10.27
C ASP A 37 -8.82 17.43 -11.39
N ILE A 38 -7.85 16.52 -11.51
CA ILE A 38 -6.74 16.62 -12.47
C ILE A 38 -6.81 15.60 -13.61
N ALA A 39 -7.18 14.35 -13.32
CA ALA A 39 -7.12 13.24 -14.28
C ALA A 39 -8.08 12.10 -13.87
N PRO A 40 -9.41 12.32 -13.91
CA PRO A 40 -10.39 11.34 -13.47
C PRO A 40 -10.30 10.00 -14.23
N ASP A 41 -9.96 10.03 -15.52
CA ASP A 41 -9.79 8.82 -16.33
C ASP A 41 -8.53 8.02 -15.94
N PHE A 42 -7.52 8.69 -15.38
CA PHE A 42 -6.31 8.01 -14.93
C PHE A 42 -6.56 7.13 -13.71
N ALA A 43 -7.50 7.53 -12.85
CA ALA A 43 -7.97 6.67 -11.76
C ALA A 43 -8.52 5.36 -12.34
N ASN A 44 -9.31 5.40 -13.42
CA ASN A 44 -9.84 4.19 -14.06
C ASN A 44 -8.74 3.22 -14.53
N TYR A 45 -7.62 3.72 -15.06
CA TYR A 45 -6.49 2.85 -15.43
C TYR A 45 -5.91 2.09 -14.23
N VAL A 46 -5.83 2.73 -13.07
CA VAL A 46 -5.37 2.07 -11.83
C VAL A 46 -6.30 0.90 -11.47
N PHE A 47 -7.63 1.10 -11.54
CA PHE A 47 -8.57 0.00 -11.25
C PHE A 47 -8.55 -1.07 -12.31
N GLU A 48 -8.72 -0.70 -13.57
CA GLU A 48 -8.90 -1.67 -14.65
C GLU A 48 -7.63 -2.48 -14.90
N PHE A 49 -6.48 -1.83 -14.99
CA PHE A 49 -5.24 -2.49 -15.34
C PHE A 49 -4.53 -3.04 -14.11
N SER A 50 -4.16 -2.19 -13.15
CA SER A 50 -3.37 -2.64 -12.01
C SER A 50 -4.14 -3.67 -11.18
N PHE A 51 -5.35 -3.34 -10.71
CA PHE A 51 -6.12 -4.27 -9.88
C PHE A 51 -6.86 -5.32 -10.72
N GLY A 52 -7.51 -4.87 -11.79
CA GLY A 52 -8.33 -5.69 -12.65
C GLY A 52 -7.52 -6.70 -13.45
N ASP A 53 -6.36 -6.36 -13.99
CA ASP A 53 -5.61 -7.27 -14.88
C ASP A 53 -4.34 -7.84 -14.28
N ILE A 54 -3.70 -7.18 -13.30
CA ILE A 54 -2.42 -7.64 -12.73
C ILE A 54 -2.61 -8.30 -11.36
N TYR A 55 -3.25 -7.63 -10.39
CA TYR A 55 -3.44 -8.19 -9.05
C TYR A 55 -4.45 -9.35 -9.04
N SER A 56 -5.42 -9.37 -9.95
CA SER A 56 -6.42 -10.44 -10.05
C SER A 56 -5.88 -11.74 -10.67
N ARG A 57 -4.66 -11.75 -11.24
CA ARG A 57 -4.09 -12.93 -11.92
C ARG A 57 -3.83 -14.06 -10.92
N PRO A 58 -4.02 -15.34 -11.31
CA PRO A 58 -3.61 -16.45 -10.48
C PRO A 58 -2.07 -16.53 -10.39
N GLY A 59 -1.57 -17.23 -9.38
CA GLY A 59 -0.15 -17.60 -9.23
C GLY A 59 0.53 -16.98 -8.01
N LEU A 60 0.23 -15.74 -7.67
CA LEU A 60 0.70 -15.08 -6.44
C LEU A 60 -0.49 -14.58 -5.64
N ASP A 61 -0.50 -14.85 -4.33
CA ASP A 61 -1.49 -14.28 -3.44
C ASP A 61 -1.20 -12.80 -3.14
N LEU A 62 -2.14 -12.12 -2.48
CA LEU A 62 -2.02 -10.68 -2.21
C LEU A 62 -0.81 -10.36 -1.32
N ARG A 63 -0.47 -11.23 -0.36
CA ARG A 63 0.74 -11.08 0.47
C ARG A 63 1.99 -11.05 -0.40
N ALA A 64 2.17 -12.04 -1.27
CA ALA A 64 3.32 -12.12 -2.16
C ALA A 64 3.41 -10.93 -3.12
N ARG A 65 2.25 -10.41 -3.57
CA ARG A 65 2.19 -9.21 -4.41
C ARG A 65 2.62 -7.96 -3.67
N GLU A 66 2.15 -7.75 -2.45
CA GLU A 66 2.57 -6.61 -1.64
C GLU A 66 4.05 -6.70 -1.25
N ILE A 67 4.57 -7.90 -0.96
CA ILE A 67 6.02 -8.10 -0.74
C ILE A 67 6.81 -7.60 -1.95
N ALA A 68 6.43 -8.02 -3.16
CA ALA A 68 7.11 -7.62 -4.38
C ALA A 68 7.00 -6.11 -4.64
N THR A 69 5.83 -5.52 -4.40
CA THR A 69 5.59 -4.09 -4.60
C THR A 69 6.38 -3.24 -3.60
N ILE A 70 6.38 -3.61 -2.31
CA ILE A 70 7.16 -2.93 -1.26
C ILE A 70 8.66 -3.00 -1.58
N ALA A 71 9.16 -4.17 -1.99
CA ALA A 71 10.56 -4.34 -2.39
C ALA A 71 10.92 -3.42 -3.57
N ALA A 72 10.08 -3.40 -4.62
CA ALA A 72 10.31 -2.58 -5.81
C ALA A 72 10.30 -1.07 -5.49
N LEU A 73 9.33 -0.61 -4.70
CA LEU A 73 9.23 0.80 -4.32
C LEU A 73 10.37 1.23 -3.38
N THR A 74 10.80 0.35 -2.47
CA THR A 74 11.98 0.58 -1.63
C THR A 74 13.23 0.70 -2.50
N ALA A 75 13.44 -0.23 -3.43
CA ALA A 75 14.60 -0.21 -4.33
C ALA A 75 14.63 1.05 -5.23
N MET A 76 13.47 1.56 -5.63
CA MET A 76 13.35 2.80 -6.42
C MET A 76 13.81 4.04 -5.62
N GLY A 77 13.63 4.05 -4.30
CA GLY A 77 14.16 5.06 -3.37
C GLY A 77 13.52 6.45 -3.45
N THR A 78 12.68 6.73 -4.45
CA THR A 78 12.08 8.05 -4.71
C THR A 78 10.55 8.08 -4.64
N ALA A 79 9.90 6.92 -4.54
CA ALA A 79 8.45 6.77 -4.54
C ALA A 79 7.85 6.65 -3.13
N THR A 80 8.32 7.46 -2.18
CA THR A 80 7.93 7.37 -0.76
C THR A 80 6.41 7.42 -0.52
N PRO A 81 5.62 8.30 -1.17
CA PRO A 81 4.17 8.31 -0.99
C PRO A 81 3.52 6.97 -1.33
N GLN A 82 3.91 6.37 -2.45
CA GLN A 82 3.40 5.07 -2.90
C GLN A 82 3.90 3.94 -2.00
N LEU A 83 5.15 4.01 -1.55
CA LEU A 83 5.70 3.03 -0.62
C LEU A 83 4.88 2.98 0.67
N LYS A 84 4.50 4.13 1.25
CA LYS A 84 3.66 4.18 2.45
C LYS A 84 2.28 3.54 2.23
N VAL A 85 1.65 3.82 1.08
CA VAL A 85 0.37 3.19 0.71
C VAL A 85 0.51 1.66 0.65
N HIS A 86 1.59 1.14 0.07
CA HIS A 86 1.79 -0.29 -0.04
C HIS A 86 2.25 -0.97 1.25
N ILE A 87 2.90 -0.25 2.17
CA ILE A 87 3.15 -0.74 3.54
C ILE A 87 1.81 -0.94 4.27
N GLU A 88 0.90 0.03 4.18
CA GLU A 88 -0.44 -0.08 4.77
C GLU A 88 -1.25 -1.25 4.16
N ALA A 89 -1.23 -1.37 2.83
CA ALA A 89 -1.84 -2.47 2.10
C ALA A 89 -1.25 -3.83 2.53
N GLY A 90 0.08 -3.91 2.64
CA GLY A 90 0.81 -5.07 3.15
C GLY A 90 0.30 -5.53 4.52
N LEU A 91 0.17 -4.59 5.46
CA LEU A 91 -0.37 -4.86 6.79
C LEU A 91 -1.84 -5.32 6.75
N ASN A 92 -2.67 -4.78 5.85
CA ASN A 92 -4.07 -5.20 5.68
C ASN A 92 -4.19 -6.64 5.17
N VAL A 93 -3.32 -7.05 4.24
CA VAL A 93 -3.26 -8.43 3.73
C VAL A 93 -2.46 -9.36 4.67
N GLY A 94 -2.08 -8.85 5.84
CA GLY A 94 -1.58 -9.59 6.99
C GLY A 94 -0.07 -9.62 7.14
N LEU A 95 0.71 -8.89 6.34
CA LEU A 95 2.16 -8.81 6.56
C LEU A 95 2.43 -8.24 7.97
N THR A 96 3.47 -8.73 8.63
CA THR A 96 3.88 -8.19 9.93
C THR A 96 4.85 -7.02 9.77
N LYS A 97 5.02 -6.24 10.85
CA LYS A 97 6.05 -5.18 10.89
C LYS A 97 7.45 -5.75 10.62
N ASP A 98 7.73 -6.95 11.13
CA ASP A 98 9.00 -7.62 10.98
C ASP A 98 9.22 -8.07 9.53
N GLU A 99 8.20 -8.68 8.90
CA GLU A 99 8.26 -9.06 7.48
C GLU A 99 8.52 -7.85 6.57
N ILE A 100 7.85 -6.72 6.82
CA ILE A 100 8.06 -5.48 6.06
C ILE A 100 9.47 -4.92 6.27
N THR A 101 9.97 -4.95 7.50
CA THR A 101 11.32 -4.48 7.85
C THR A 101 12.38 -5.35 7.15
N GLU A 102 12.21 -6.66 7.15
CA GLU A 102 13.11 -7.61 6.47
C GLU A 102 13.19 -7.37 4.96
N ILE A 103 12.06 -7.06 4.30
CA ILE A 103 12.06 -6.70 2.87
C ILE A 103 12.98 -5.49 2.61
N MET A 104 12.87 -4.46 3.45
CA MET A 104 13.66 -3.24 3.31
C MET A 104 15.14 -3.47 3.60
N MET A 105 15.45 -4.26 4.63
CA MET A 105 16.83 -4.68 4.95
C MET A 105 17.44 -5.46 3.79
N GLN A 106 16.69 -6.39 3.19
CA GLN A 106 17.14 -7.12 2.02
C GLN A 106 17.43 -6.19 0.83
N MET A 107 16.69 -5.09 0.66
CA MET A 107 16.95 -4.12 -0.40
C MET A 107 18.28 -3.37 -0.24
N ALA A 108 18.92 -3.39 0.94
CA ALA A 108 20.28 -2.87 1.08
C ALA A 108 21.29 -3.63 0.19
N VAL A 109 21.04 -4.91 -0.08
CA VAL A 109 21.88 -5.76 -0.94
C VAL A 109 21.71 -5.40 -2.42
N TYR A 110 20.48 -5.12 -2.85
CA TYR A 110 20.14 -4.96 -4.28
C TYR A 110 20.09 -3.50 -4.75
N ALA A 111 19.81 -2.56 -3.84
CA ALA A 111 19.63 -1.14 -4.13
C ALA A 111 20.49 -0.22 -3.24
N GLY A 112 21.27 -0.78 -2.32
CA GLY A 112 22.15 -0.04 -1.42
C GLY A 112 21.47 0.50 -0.16
N PHE A 113 22.29 0.81 0.84
CA PHE A 113 21.84 1.32 2.14
C PHE A 113 20.97 2.58 2.07
N PRO A 114 21.23 3.57 1.19
CA PRO A 114 20.38 4.76 1.12
C PRO A 114 18.92 4.44 0.79
N ALA A 115 18.66 3.55 -0.17
CA ALA A 115 17.32 3.14 -0.55
C ALA A 115 16.61 2.36 0.57
N ALA A 116 17.34 1.43 1.20
CA ALA A 116 16.85 0.66 2.35
C ALA A 116 16.49 1.58 3.54
N LEU A 117 17.34 2.55 3.87
CA LEU A 117 17.09 3.51 4.95
C LEU A 117 15.87 4.38 4.69
N ASN A 118 15.70 4.88 3.46
CA ASN A 118 14.51 5.63 3.07
C ASN A 118 13.24 4.78 3.26
N GLY A 119 13.29 3.49 2.89
CA GLY A 119 12.20 2.56 3.13
C GLY A 119 11.91 2.36 4.62
N LEU A 120 12.94 2.10 5.43
CA LEU A 120 12.81 1.90 6.87
C LEU A 120 12.21 3.12 7.59
N PHE A 121 12.59 4.34 7.19
CA PHE A 121 11.98 5.55 7.74
C PHE A 121 10.51 5.70 7.33
N ALA A 122 10.17 5.35 6.08
CA ALA A 122 8.77 5.33 5.65
C ALA A 122 7.93 4.30 6.44
N ALA A 123 8.46 3.10 6.67
CA ALA A 123 7.82 2.09 7.52
C ALA A 123 7.64 2.57 8.96
N LYS A 124 8.67 3.20 9.54
CA LYS A 124 8.58 3.77 10.90
C LYS A 124 7.41 4.75 11.04
N GLU A 125 7.24 5.64 10.07
CA GLU A 125 6.13 6.60 10.07
C GLU A 125 4.76 5.91 9.99
N VAL A 126 4.62 4.92 9.09
CA VAL A 126 3.38 4.14 8.95
C VAL A 126 3.07 3.36 10.24
N PHE A 127 4.07 2.70 10.82
CA PHE A 127 3.89 1.91 12.05
C PHE A 127 3.49 2.79 13.24
N ALA A 128 4.06 3.99 13.36
CA ALA A 128 3.68 4.94 14.40
C ALA A 128 2.24 5.42 14.23
N ALA A 129 1.80 5.71 13.00
CA ALA A 129 0.44 6.13 12.72
C ALA A 129 -0.59 5.01 13.00
N ARG A 130 -0.26 3.77 12.63
CA ARG A 130 -1.18 2.62 12.72
C ARG A 130 -1.20 1.93 14.09
N PHE A 131 -0.08 1.96 14.80
CA PHE A 131 0.07 1.32 16.11
C PHE A 131 0.63 2.33 17.13
N PRO A 132 -0.12 3.41 17.42
CA PRO A 132 0.32 4.43 18.37
C PRO A 132 0.54 3.80 19.75
N THR A 133 1.58 4.24 20.46
CA THR A 133 1.80 3.77 21.82
C THR A 133 0.76 4.39 22.78
N PRO A 134 0.32 3.67 23.83
CA PRO A 134 -0.55 4.25 24.85
C PRO A 134 0.19 5.39 25.57
N GLY A 135 -0.06 6.63 25.13
CA GLY A 135 0.60 7.86 25.60
C GLY A 135 0.73 8.95 24.54
N GLU A 136 0.74 8.59 23.25
CA GLU A 136 0.82 9.58 22.14
C GLU A 136 -0.56 10.13 21.74
N GLN A 137 -1.64 9.38 22.02
CA GLN A 137 -3.01 9.83 21.72
C GLN A 137 -3.46 10.99 22.62
N GLU A 138 -3.00 11.06 23.87
CA GLU A 138 -3.39 12.11 24.83
C GLU A 138 -2.80 13.49 24.49
N GLN A 139 -1.58 13.55 23.93
CA GLN A 139 -0.93 14.83 23.60
C GLN A 139 -1.57 15.56 22.40
N SER A 140 -2.32 14.84 21.55
CA SER A 140 -3.02 15.44 20.40
C SER A 140 -4.35 16.13 20.76
N ILE A 141 -4.89 15.85 21.95
CA ILE A 141 -6.19 16.37 22.39
C ILE A 141 -6.03 17.67 23.21
N GLU A 142 -4.87 17.91 23.82
CA GLU A 142 -4.67 19.03 24.75
C GLU A 142 -4.31 20.39 24.11
N HIS A 143 -4.06 20.47 22.79
CA HIS A 143 -3.73 21.76 22.14
C HIS A 143 -4.66 22.19 20.99
N PRO A 144 -5.95 22.51 21.25
CA PRO A 144 -6.71 23.38 20.36
C PRO A 144 -6.51 24.87 20.67
N PHE A 145 -5.95 25.25 21.82
CA PHE A 145 -5.76 26.66 22.18
C PHE A 145 -4.50 26.89 23.01
N SER A 146 -3.43 27.35 22.37
CA SER A 146 -2.44 28.21 23.03
C SER A 146 -1.84 29.17 22.00
N ARG A 147 -2.50 30.35 21.97
CA ARG A 147 -2.08 31.69 21.56
C ARG A 147 -1.49 31.91 20.17
#